data_AF-A0A356UDU3-F1
#
_entry.id   AF-A0A356UDU3-F1
#
_cell.length_a   1.000
_cell.length_b   1.000
_cell.length_c   1.000
_cell.angle_alpha   90.00
_cell.angle_beta   90.00
_cell.angle_gamma   90.00
#
_symmetry.space_group_name_H-M   'P 1'
#
loop_
_entity.id
_entity.type
_entity.pdbx_description
1 polymer ?
#
loop_
_entity_poly.entity_id
_entity_poly.type
_entity_poly.pdbx_seq_one_letter_code
_entity_poly.pdbx_strand_id
1 'polypeptide(L)'
;MGIVKLVLRHLSSGLIYARSFRLIPAMVGTIIPFFWQLVNLYGTLPAVVLIIGVFEMLIVGTAAIFYPLLFFKLSFIEVYCLATVFMIVAIISWQVINITANHRAGFKLIKLQFSTRTALLLLGLLLGHRLIPLPVTPRTMFWDLHLKPHLAGRLKSKDREEIIDAIRYDYQQALNLMENAIFFGCSPGSFKELLITAGLQESQFVISETIIPVEHSTIFGLKRPFYLYVIFVRNRIGQ
;
A
#
# COMPACT_ATOMS: atom_id res chain seq x y z
N MET A 1 45.18 -3.94 1.69
CA MET A 1 43.88 -4.00 2.40
C MET A 1 42.88 -4.70 1.47
N GLY A 2 42.51 -5.95 1.79
CA GLY A 2 42.00 -6.91 0.79
C GLY A 2 40.61 -6.59 0.23
N ILE A 3 40.40 -6.94 -1.05
CA ILE A 3 39.13 -6.86 -1.79
C ILE A 3 37.97 -7.43 -0.97
N VAL A 4 38.19 -8.52 -0.23
CA VAL A 4 37.19 -9.14 0.66
C VAL A 4 36.71 -8.17 1.75
N LYS A 5 37.61 -7.36 2.33
CA LYS A 5 37.25 -6.36 3.36
C LYS A 5 36.49 -5.18 2.75
N LEU A 6 36.81 -4.81 1.50
CA LEU A 6 36.08 -3.78 0.74
C LEU A 6 34.68 -4.26 0.35
N VAL A 7 34.55 -5.50 -0.12
CA VAL A 7 33.29 -6.17 -0.46
C VAL A 7 32.44 -6.34 0.79
N LEU A 8 32.99 -6.82 1.90
CA LEU A 8 32.28 -6.89 3.18
C LEU A 8 31.83 -5.51 3.65
N ARG A 9 32.66 -4.47 3.49
CA ARG A 9 32.29 -3.11 3.85
C ARG A 9 31.17 -2.58 2.94
N HIS A 10 31.20 -2.83 1.64
CA HIS A 10 30.08 -2.48 0.76
C HIS A 10 28.78 -3.25 1.07
N LEU A 11 28.88 -4.55 1.36
CA LEU A 11 27.75 -5.40 1.76
C LEU A 11 27.18 -5.03 3.15
N SER A 12 27.99 -4.51 4.07
CA SER A 12 27.54 -4.16 5.44
C SER A 12 27.21 -2.68 5.60
N SER A 13 28.01 -1.77 5.04
CA SER A 13 27.82 -0.32 5.18
C SER A 13 26.87 0.29 4.15
N GLY A 14 26.58 -0.41 3.03
CA GLY A 14 25.69 0.08 1.97
C GLY A 14 24.37 -0.68 1.80
N LEU A 15 24.19 -1.83 2.47
CA LEU A 15 23.10 -2.78 2.20
C LEU A 15 22.13 -2.95 3.37
N ILE A 16 22.62 -2.74 4.60
CA ILE A 16 21.77 -2.69 5.80
C ILE A 16 21.47 -1.21 6.09
N TYR A 17 20.71 -0.57 5.20
CA TYR A 17 20.03 0.66 5.60
C TYR A 17 19.14 0.33 6.81
N ALA A 18 18.98 1.27 7.74
CA ALA A 18 18.12 1.09 8.92
C ALA A 18 16.66 0.66 8.59
N ARG A 19 16.29 0.73 7.31
CA ARG A 19 14.98 0.34 6.76
C ARG A 19 14.99 -0.97 5.95
N SER A 20 16.11 -1.68 5.79
CA SER A 20 16.17 -2.93 5.02
C SER A 20 15.22 -4.01 5.57
N PHE A 21 14.98 -4.03 6.89
CA PHE A 21 13.96 -4.89 7.51
C PHE A 21 12.54 -4.58 7.04
N ARG A 22 12.27 -3.39 6.47
CA ARG A 22 10.97 -3.06 5.88
C ARG A 22 10.75 -3.73 4.53
N LEU A 23 11.77 -4.33 3.91
CA LEU A 23 11.62 -5.08 2.66
C LEU A 23 10.68 -6.29 2.84
N ILE A 24 10.76 -6.96 3.98
CA ILE A 24 9.92 -8.11 4.32
C ILE A 24 8.42 -7.73 4.29
N PRO A 25 7.94 -6.75 5.07
CA PRO A 25 6.55 -6.32 4.99
C PRO A 25 6.23 -5.58 3.68
N ALA A 26 7.21 -4.97 3.00
CA ALA A 26 6.99 -4.28 1.73
C ALA A 26 6.59 -5.24 0.59
N MET A 27 7.02 -6.50 0.64
CA MET A 27 6.56 -7.53 -0.29
C MET A 27 5.03 -7.69 -0.20
N VAL A 28 4.51 -7.92 1.01
CA VAL A 28 3.06 -8.03 1.25
C VAL A 28 2.36 -6.71 0.94
N GLY A 29 2.93 -5.59 1.36
CA GLY A 29 2.42 -4.24 1.07
C GLY A 29 2.42 -3.88 -0.41
N THR A 30 3.16 -4.60 -1.25
CA THR A 30 3.07 -4.46 -2.70
C THR A 30 1.90 -5.24 -3.27
N ILE A 31 1.65 -6.46 -2.77
CA ILE A 31 0.67 -7.38 -3.34
C ILE A 31 -0.77 -7.01 -2.92
N ILE A 32 -0.99 -6.64 -1.65
CA ILE A 32 -2.35 -6.42 -1.11
C ILE A 32 -3.13 -5.30 -1.84
N PRO A 33 -2.54 -4.13 -2.18
CA PRO A 33 -3.26 -3.11 -2.93
C PRO A 33 -3.79 -3.63 -4.28
N PHE A 34 -3.02 -4.47 -4.97
CA PHE A 34 -3.47 -5.09 -6.21
C PHE A 34 -4.61 -6.05 -5.99
N PHE A 35 -4.54 -6.88 -4.94
CA PHE A 35 -5.61 -7.79 -4.62
C PHE A 35 -6.95 -7.05 -4.57
N TRP A 36 -7.01 -5.91 -3.88
CA TRP A 36 -8.22 -5.09 -3.83
C TRP A 36 -8.67 -4.56 -5.18
N GLN A 37 -7.73 -4.15 -6.05
CA GLN A 37 -8.10 -3.67 -7.39
C GLN A 37 -8.51 -4.80 -8.33
N LEU A 38 -7.95 -6.01 -8.18
CA LEU A 38 -8.41 -7.20 -8.87
C LEU A 38 -9.84 -7.56 -8.46
N VAL A 39 -10.19 -7.42 -7.17
CA VAL A 39 -11.57 -7.59 -6.72
C VAL A 39 -12.49 -6.60 -7.42
N ASN A 40 -12.09 -5.33 -7.53
CA ASN A 40 -12.89 -4.30 -8.22
C ASN A 40 -13.02 -4.55 -9.73
N LEU A 41 -11.98 -5.08 -10.39
CA LEU A 41 -11.95 -5.31 -11.84
C LEU A 41 -12.62 -6.61 -12.27
N TYR A 42 -12.33 -7.71 -11.57
CA TYR A 42 -12.66 -9.07 -11.99
C TYR A 42 -13.57 -9.81 -11.00
N GLY A 43 -13.87 -9.20 -9.86
CA GLY A 43 -14.65 -9.81 -8.78
C GLY A 43 -13.80 -10.63 -7.80
N THR A 44 -14.43 -11.04 -6.70
CA THR A 44 -13.74 -11.66 -5.56
C THR A 44 -13.11 -13.00 -5.92
N LEU A 45 -13.82 -13.88 -6.62
CA LEU A 45 -13.33 -15.24 -6.89
C LEU A 45 -12.07 -15.24 -7.77
N PRO A 46 -12.03 -14.56 -8.93
CA PRO A 46 -10.80 -14.46 -9.72
C PRO A 46 -9.65 -13.81 -8.95
N ALA A 47 -9.93 -12.78 -8.15
CA ALA A 47 -8.90 -12.14 -7.33
C ALA A 47 -8.30 -13.10 -6.28
N VAL A 48 -9.13 -13.94 -5.64
CA VAL A 48 -8.69 -14.95 -4.65
C VAL A 48 -7.85 -16.04 -5.32
N VAL A 49 -8.21 -16.50 -6.52
CA VAL A 49 -7.40 -17.49 -7.26
C VAL A 49 -6.04 -16.89 -7.63
N LEU A 50 -6.03 -15.66 -8.17
CA LEU A 50 -4.80 -14.99 -8.57
C LEU A 50 -3.86 -14.71 -7.38
N ILE A 51 -4.40 -14.25 -6.24
CA ILE A 51 -3.56 -13.95 -5.07
C ILE A 51 -2.93 -15.21 -4.48
N ILE A 52 -3.67 -16.32 -4.43
CA ILE A 52 -3.13 -17.62 -4.00
C ILE A 52 -2.02 -18.05 -4.96
N GLY A 53 -2.24 -17.95 -6.27
CA GLY A 53 -1.21 -18.26 -7.26
C GLY A 53 0.04 -17.40 -7.13
N VAL A 54 -0.10 -16.09 -6.88
CA VAL A 54 1.03 -15.18 -6.63
C VAL A 54 1.81 -15.60 -5.38
N PHE A 55 1.13 -15.87 -4.28
CA PHE A 55 1.79 -16.33 -3.06
C PHE A 55 2.50 -17.67 -3.26
N GLU A 56 1.88 -18.62 -3.96
CA GLU A 56 2.49 -19.92 -4.26
C GLU A 56 3.74 -19.76 -5.14
N MET A 57 3.67 -18.93 -6.18
CA MET A 57 4.84 -18.63 -7.02
C MET A 57 5.97 -18.00 -6.21
N LEU A 58 5.65 -17.13 -5.24
CA LEU A 58 6.66 -16.54 -4.35
C LEU A 58 7.27 -17.57 -3.39
N ILE A 59 6.46 -18.49 -2.84
CA ILE A 59 6.95 -19.55 -1.96
C ILE A 59 7.87 -20.49 -2.75
N VAL A 60 7.41 -21.01 -3.89
CA VAL A 60 8.19 -21.91 -4.75
C VAL A 60 9.45 -21.22 -5.25
N GLY A 61 9.35 -19.96 -5.70
CA GLY A 61 10.51 -19.17 -6.15
C GLY A 61 11.54 -18.96 -5.04
N THR A 62 11.08 -18.63 -3.82
CA THR A 62 11.95 -18.49 -2.64
C THR A 62 12.61 -19.82 -2.29
N ALA A 63 11.85 -20.92 -2.31
CA ALA A 63 12.36 -22.26 -2.06
C ALA A 63 13.43 -22.66 -3.08
N ALA A 64 13.20 -22.38 -4.37
CA ALA A 64 14.15 -22.65 -5.45
C ALA A 64 15.46 -21.85 -5.30
N ILE A 65 15.42 -20.64 -4.73
CA ILE A 65 16.61 -19.85 -4.42
C ILE A 65 17.34 -20.43 -3.20
N PHE A 66 16.62 -20.80 -2.14
CA PHE A 66 17.22 -21.31 -0.91
C PHE A 66 17.79 -22.73 -1.05
N TYR A 67 17.19 -23.57 -1.89
CA TYR A 67 17.58 -24.96 -2.07
C TYR A 67 19.07 -25.15 -2.42
N PRO A 68 19.64 -24.48 -3.45
CA PRO A 68 21.07 -24.56 -3.73
C PRO A 68 21.93 -23.87 -2.66
N LEU A 69 21.43 -22.82 -2.01
CA LEU A 69 22.17 -22.09 -0.95
C LEU A 69 22.36 -22.94 0.32
N LEU A 70 21.45 -23.88 0.56
CA LEU A 70 21.53 -24.83 1.67
C LEU A 70 22.32 -26.09 1.30
N PHE A 71 23.11 -26.04 0.22
CA PHE A 71 24.00 -27.10 -0.26
C PHE A 71 23.31 -28.45 -0.43
N PHE A 72 22.01 -28.46 -0.76
CA PHE A 72 21.21 -29.68 -0.89
C PHE A 72 21.20 -30.57 0.37
N LYS A 73 21.52 -30.01 1.55
CA LYS A 73 21.51 -30.74 2.83
C LYS A 73 20.10 -31.04 3.33
N LEU A 74 19.14 -30.22 2.91
CA LEU A 74 17.71 -30.40 3.17
C LEU A 74 17.03 -30.85 1.89
N SER A 75 15.97 -31.65 2.03
CA SER A 75 15.07 -31.95 0.92
C SER A 75 14.36 -30.69 0.43
N PHE A 76 13.94 -30.68 -0.83
CA PHE A 76 13.21 -29.54 -1.39
C PHE A 76 11.91 -29.24 -0.61
N ILE A 77 11.24 -30.27 -0.10
CA ILE A 77 10.01 -30.11 0.70
C ILE A 77 10.30 -29.35 2.00
N GLU A 78 11.41 -29.63 2.68
CA GLU A 78 11.79 -28.91 3.90
C GLU A 78 12.12 -27.44 3.60
N VAL A 79 12.79 -27.16 2.48
CA VAL A 79 13.08 -25.78 2.05
C VAL A 79 11.81 -25.04 1.64
N TYR A 80 10.85 -25.72 1.00
CA TYR A 80 9.53 -25.18 0.72
C TYR A 80 8.79 -24.81 2.00
N CYS A 81 8.77 -25.68 3.01
CA CYS A 81 8.19 -25.37 4.32
C CYS A 81 8.84 -24.14 4.96
N LEU A 82 10.17 -24.00 4.85
CA LEU A 82 10.89 -22.83 5.35
C LEU A 82 10.49 -21.54 4.60
N ALA A 83 10.34 -21.60 3.28
CA ALA A 83 9.86 -20.48 2.47
C ALA A 83 8.42 -20.09 2.86
N THR A 84 7.54 -21.06 3.12
CA THR A 84 6.18 -20.82 3.63
C THR A 84 6.21 -20.11 4.98
N VAL A 85 7.04 -20.56 5.92
CA VAL A 85 7.22 -19.90 7.22
C VAL A 85 7.70 -18.46 7.04
N PHE A 86 8.66 -18.22 6.14
CA PHE A 86 9.12 -16.87 5.82
C PHE A 86 7.99 -15.97 5.28
N MET A 87 7.12 -16.50 4.41
CA MET A 87 5.96 -15.76 3.91
C MET A 87 4.95 -15.43 5.03
N ILE A 88 4.70 -16.35 5.95
CA ILE A 88 3.86 -16.10 7.13
C ILE A 88 4.45 -14.96 7.98
N VAL A 89 5.76 -15.00 8.24
CA VAL A 89 6.47 -13.92 8.96
C VAL A 89 6.34 -12.59 8.23
N ALA A 90 6.40 -12.59 6.90
CA ALA A 90 6.21 -11.39 6.11
C ALA A 90 4.81 -10.78 6.30
N ILE A 91 3.76 -11.61 6.27
CA ILE A 91 2.37 -11.19 6.51
C ILE A 91 2.21 -10.66 7.93
N ILE A 92 2.71 -11.36 8.94
CA ILE A 92 2.63 -10.92 10.35
C ILE A 92 3.35 -9.57 10.52
N SER A 93 4.56 -9.42 9.98
CA SER A 93 5.33 -8.18 10.08
C SER A 93 4.59 -7.00 9.43
N TRP A 94 3.92 -7.23 8.30
CA TRP A 94 3.11 -6.23 7.63
C TRP A 94 1.89 -5.84 8.46
N GLN A 95 1.20 -6.82 9.07
CA GLN A 95 0.08 -6.56 9.97
C GLN A 95 0.50 -5.75 11.19
N VAL A 96 1.64 -6.07 11.81
CA VAL A 96 2.17 -5.31 12.96
C VAL A 96 2.39 -3.85 12.59
N ILE A 97 3.03 -3.56 11.45
CA ILE A 97 3.23 -2.18 10.98
C ILE A 97 1.89 -1.46 10.81
N ASN A 98 0.91 -2.11 10.21
CA ASN A 98 -0.42 -1.52 9.98
C ASN A 98 -1.13 -1.23 11.30
N ILE A 99 -1.14 -2.18 12.22
CA ILE A 99 -1.80 -2.03 13.53
C ILE A 99 -1.14 -0.88 14.30
N THR A 100 0.19 -0.88 14.41
CA THR A 100 0.92 0.17 15.14
C THR A 100 0.71 1.54 14.53
N ALA A 101 0.77 1.67 13.20
CA ALA A 101 0.59 2.94 12.52
C ALA A 101 -0.83 3.50 12.69
N ASN A 102 -1.86 2.68 12.51
CA ASN A 102 -3.25 3.12 12.65
C ASN A 102 -3.65 3.38 14.11
N HIS A 103 -3.17 2.56 15.04
CA HIS A 103 -3.39 2.77 16.47
C HIS A 103 -2.77 4.10 16.92
N ARG A 104 -1.53 4.38 16.51
CA ARG A 104 -0.86 5.64 16.82
C ARG A 104 -1.55 6.85 16.18
N ALA A 105 -2.02 6.70 14.94
CA ALA A 105 -2.66 7.80 14.21
C ALA A 105 -4.08 8.12 14.67
N GLY A 106 -4.82 7.12 15.18
CA GLY A 106 -6.18 7.34 15.70
C GLY A 106 -7.12 7.94 14.66
N PHE A 107 -6.92 7.64 13.37
CA PHE A 107 -7.74 8.18 12.27
C PHE A 107 -9.22 7.91 12.51
N LYS A 108 -10.10 8.84 12.13
CA LYS A 108 -11.55 8.77 12.25
C LYS A 108 -12.17 8.07 11.05
N LEU A 109 -11.83 8.48 9.84
CA LEU A 109 -12.46 8.02 8.60
C LEU A 109 -11.67 6.89 7.94
N ILE A 110 -10.35 7.02 7.91
CA ILE A 110 -9.49 6.15 7.10
C ILE A 110 -8.79 5.09 7.95
N LYS A 111 -8.33 4.04 7.26
CA LYS A 111 -7.34 3.07 7.72
C LYS A 111 -6.25 3.00 6.66
N LEU A 112 -5.00 3.05 7.08
CA LEU A 112 -3.85 2.91 6.21
C LEU A 112 -3.33 1.47 6.21
N GLN A 113 -2.81 1.05 5.08
CA GLN A 113 -2.10 -0.20 4.90
C GLN A 113 -0.73 0.11 4.32
N PHE A 114 0.33 -0.36 4.98
CA PHE A 114 1.69 -0.12 4.54
C PHE A 114 1.87 -0.65 3.13
N SER A 115 2.41 0.18 2.26
CA SER A 115 2.56 -0.16 0.86
C SER A 115 3.86 0.40 0.29
N THR A 116 4.02 0.28 -1.02
CA THR A 116 5.25 0.61 -1.72
C THR A 116 4.97 1.53 -2.88
N ARG A 117 6.03 2.24 -3.30
CA ARG A 117 6.02 2.97 -4.57
C ARG A 117 5.66 2.05 -5.74
N THR A 118 6.19 0.82 -5.72
CA THR A 118 5.95 -0.18 -6.76
C THR A 118 4.47 -0.49 -6.90
N ALA A 119 3.75 -0.66 -5.78
CA ALA A 119 2.31 -0.85 -5.80
C ALA A 119 1.60 0.32 -6.49
N LEU A 120 1.88 1.56 -6.08
CA LEU A 120 1.26 2.75 -6.66
C LEU A 120 1.56 2.88 -8.17
N LEU A 121 2.81 2.66 -8.60
CA LEU A 121 3.15 2.76 -10.02
C LEU A 121 2.41 1.74 -10.87
N LEU A 122 2.39 0.48 -10.41
CA LEU A 122 1.73 -0.58 -11.14
C LEU A 122 0.20 -0.42 -11.10
N LEU A 123 -0.38 0.08 -10.00
CA LEU A 123 -1.78 0.46 -9.96
C LEU A 123 -2.10 1.62 -10.90
N GLY A 124 -1.22 2.62 -11.01
CA GLY A 124 -1.39 3.71 -11.98
C GLY A 124 -1.41 3.20 -13.43
N LEU A 125 -0.54 2.23 -13.74
CA LEU A 125 -0.53 1.57 -15.05
C LEU A 125 -1.79 0.72 -15.28
N LEU A 126 -2.14 -0.14 -14.31
CA LEU A 126 -3.30 -1.02 -14.40
C LEU A 126 -4.61 -0.25 -14.50
N LEU A 127 -4.77 0.80 -13.69
CA LEU A 127 -6.04 1.51 -13.54
C LEU A 127 -6.18 2.74 -14.44
N GLY A 128 -5.08 3.37 -14.86
CA GLY A 128 -5.15 4.64 -15.59
C GLY A 128 -4.28 4.70 -16.83
N HIS A 129 -3.53 3.63 -17.14
CA HIS A 129 -2.50 3.59 -18.19
C HIS A 129 -1.52 4.78 -18.11
N ARG A 130 -1.26 5.28 -16.90
CA ARG A 130 -0.50 6.51 -16.65
C ARG A 130 0.39 6.34 -15.43
N LEU A 131 1.59 6.91 -15.50
CA LEU A 131 2.44 7.08 -14.35
C LEU A 131 2.15 8.44 -13.72
N ILE A 132 1.80 8.44 -12.44
CA ILE A 132 1.60 9.68 -11.69
C ILE A 132 2.98 10.21 -11.31
N PRO A 133 3.34 11.46 -11.67
CA PRO A 133 4.58 12.06 -11.21
C PRO A 133 4.48 12.26 -9.69
N LEU A 134 5.42 11.68 -8.95
CA LEU A 134 5.44 11.73 -7.50
C LEU A 134 6.70 12.44 -7.04
N PRO A 135 6.58 13.45 -6.15
CA PRO A 135 7.76 13.96 -5.49
C PRO A 135 8.17 12.88 -4.46
N VAL A 136 9.27 12.17 -4.72
CA VAL A 136 9.74 11.07 -3.86
C VAL A 136 11.12 11.40 -3.33
N THR A 137 11.32 11.16 -2.04
CA THR A 137 12.64 11.17 -1.41
C THR A 137 12.98 9.77 -0.90
N PRO A 138 14.24 9.46 -0.56
CA PRO A 138 14.60 8.20 0.08
C PRO A 138 13.84 7.90 1.38
N ARG A 139 13.23 8.92 2.01
CA ARG A 139 12.48 8.78 3.26
C ARG A 139 10.97 8.61 3.07
N THR A 140 10.46 8.82 1.85
CA THR A 140 9.02 8.82 1.56
C THR A 140 8.41 7.44 1.82
N MET A 141 7.33 7.42 2.61
CA MET A 141 6.57 6.22 2.93
C MET A 141 5.29 6.16 2.10
N PHE A 142 4.89 4.96 1.70
CA PHE A 142 3.71 4.75 0.87
C PHE A 142 2.68 3.98 1.67
N TRP A 143 1.43 4.43 1.57
CA TRP A 143 0.31 3.83 2.29
C TRP A 143 -0.88 3.72 1.36
N ASP A 144 -1.42 2.50 1.26
CA ASP A 144 -2.70 2.26 0.64
C ASP A 144 -3.81 2.67 1.63
N LEU A 145 -4.68 3.55 1.19
CA LEU A 145 -5.71 4.21 1.98
C LEU A 145 -7.03 3.51 1.72
N HIS A 146 -7.68 3.13 2.81
CA HIS A 146 -9.00 2.53 2.79
C HIS A 146 -9.92 3.30 3.72
N LEU A 147 -11.19 3.37 3.37
CA LEU A 147 -12.21 3.74 4.35
C LEU A 147 -12.28 2.65 5.42
N LYS A 148 -12.54 3.02 6.67
CA LYS A 148 -12.76 2.01 7.70
C LYS A 148 -13.91 1.08 7.29
N PRO A 149 -13.79 -0.25 7.49
CA PRO A 149 -14.79 -1.21 7.00
C PRO A 149 -16.23 -0.94 7.48
N HIS A 150 -16.41 -0.43 8.71
CA HIS A 150 -17.75 -0.09 9.22
C HIS A 150 -18.33 1.20 8.62
N LEU A 151 -17.50 2.03 7.97
CA LEU A 151 -17.91 3.24 7.24
C LEU A 151 -18.05 2.99 5.73
N ALA A 152 -17.38 1.96 5.21
CA ALA A 152 -17.47 1.54 3.83
C ALA A 152 -18.95 1.32 3.49
N GLY A 153 -19.50 2.30 2.78
CA GLY A 153 -20.89 2.32 2.37
C GLY A 153 -21.96 2.90 3.22
N ARG A 154 -21.60 3.27 4.43
CA ARG A 154 -22.47 4.00 5.33
C ARG A 154 -22.16 5.49 5.34
N LEU A 155 -21.21 5.93 4.51
CA LEU A 155 -20.88 7.35 4.31
C LEU A 155 -22.09 8.19 3.90
N LYS A 156 -23.04 7.64 3.13
CA LYS A 156 -24.25 8.38 2.73
C LYS A 156 -25.18 8.71 3.91
N SER A 157 -25.13 7.94 5.00
CA SER A 157 -25.94 8.20 6.18
C SER A 157 -25.25 9.14 7.17
N LYS A 158 -24.05 9.62 6.85
CA LYS A 158 -23.34 10.63 7.63
C LYS A 158 -23.56 12.00 7.02
N ASP A 159 -23.61 13.00 7.88
CA ASP A 159 -23.67 14.38 7.43
C ASP A 159 -22.36 14.78 6.71
N ARG A 160 -22.50 15.67 5.72
CA ARG A 160 -21.37 16.11 4.91
C ARG A 160 -20.32 16.82 5.76
N GLU A 161 -20.72 17.62 6.74
CA GLU A 161 -19.79 18.33 7.63
C GLU A 161 -19.03 17.35 8.51
N GLU A 162 -19.70 16.30 9.02
CA GLU A 162 -19.04 15.25 9.81
C GLU A 162 -17.91 14.56 9.00
N ILE A 163 -18.15 14.32 7.71
CA ILE A 163 -17.14 13.73 6.82
C ILE A 163 -15.98 14.71 6.60
N ILE A 164 -16.27 15.98 6.37
CA ILE A 164 -15.24 17.02 6.14
C ILE A 164 -14.36 17.18 7.39
N ASP A 165 -14.96 17.24 8.57
CA ASP A 165 -14.21 17.35 9.83
C ASP A 165 -13.38 16.11 10.13
N ALA A 166 -13.88 14.93 9.78
CA ALA A 166 -13.11 13.69 9.88
C ALA A 166 -11.91 13.68 8.92
N ILE A 167 -12.08 14.13 7.67
CA ILE A 167 -10.98 14.27 6.70
C ILE A 167 -9.94 15.26 7.20
N ARG A 168 -10.37 16.43 7.68
CA ARG A 168 -9.48 17.46 8.23
C ARG A 168 -8.66 16.91 9.39
N TYR A 169 -9.33 16.26 10.34
CA TYR A 169 -8.68 15.60 11.47
C TYR A 169 -7.66 14.54 11.01
N ASP A 170 -8.04 13.67 10.08
CA ASP A 170 -7.16 12.60 9.59
C ASP A 170 -5.94 13.15 8.86
N TYR A 171 -6.11 14.19 8.04
CA TYR A 171 -5.00 14.84 7.36
C TYR A 171 -4.05 15.52 8.35
N GLN A 172 -4.58 16.19 9.39
CA GLN A 172 -3.76 16.80 10.43
C GLN A 172 -2.97 15.75 11.24
N GLN A 173 -3.60 14.62 11.60
CA GLN A 173 -2.89 13.52 12.24
C GLN A 173 -1.78 12.96 11.35
N ALA A 174 -2.04 12.83 10.05
CA ALA A 174 -1.05 12.39 9.10
C ALA A 174 0.16 13.34 9.04
N LEU A 175 -0.07 14.67 8.99
CA LEU A 175 1.01 15.66 9.01
C LEU A 175 1.86 15.58 10.29
N ASN A 176 1.22 15.36 11.44
CA ASN A 176 1.91 15.30 12.73
C ASN A 176 2.74 14.03 12.92
N LEU A 177 2.30 12.90 12.35
CA LEU A 177 2.87 11.58 12.64
C LEU A 177 3.66 10.98 11.47
N MET A 178 3.48 11.51 10.26
CA MET A 178 4.04 10.95 9.03
C MET A 178 4.78 12.02 8.22
N GLU A 179 6.02 12.30 8.63
CA GLU A 179 6.84 13.43 8.16
C GLU A 179 7.13 13.46 6.64
N ASN A 180 6.87 12.37 5.91
CA ASN A 180 6.94 12.31 4.45
C ASN A 180 6.19 11.08 3.94
N ALA A 181 4.90 11.21 3.71
CA ALA A 181 4.06 10.10 3.28
C ALA A 181 3.26 10.42 2.02
N ILE A 182 3.04 9.38 1.23
CA ILE A 182 2.13 9.38 0.10
C ILE A 182 1.04 8.38 0.43
N PHE A 183 -0.19 8.87 0.54
CA PHE A 183 -1.36 8.03 0.65
C PHE A 183 -1.94 7.86 -0.73
N PHE A 184 -2.36 6.65 -1.08
CA PHE A 184 -3.04 6.42 -2.34
C PHE A 184 -4.12 5.38 -2.15
N GLY A 185 -5.11 5.36 -3.02
CA GLY A 185 -6.15 4.35 -2.98
C GLY A 185 -7.12 4.54 -4.13
N CYS A 186 -8.07 3.63 -4.25
CA CYS A 186 -9.06 3.66 -5.32
C CYS A 186 -10.46 3.49 -4.71
N SER A 187 -11.40 4.34 -5.12
CA SER A 187 -12.77 4.29 -4.62
C SER A 187 -13.77 4.80 -5.66
N PRO A 188 -15.04 4.38 -5.59
CA PRO A 188 -16.10 4.95 -6.42
C PRO A 188 -16.40 6.40 -6.01
N GLY A 189 -16.57 7.27 -7.01
CA GLY A 189 -16.82 8.69 -6.81
C GLY A 189 -15.57 9.47 -6.39
N SER A 190 -15.60 10.77 -6.68
CA SER A 190 -14.49 11.66 -6.40
C SER A 190 -14.63 12.30 -5.02
N PHE A 191 -13.56 12.26 -4.23
CA PHE A 191 -13.44 12.98 -2.96
C PHE A 191 -12.92 14.41 -3.12
N LYS A 192 -12.72 14.90 -4.36
CA LYS A 192 -12.06 16.20 -4.64
C LYS A 192 -12.65 17.34 -3.83
N GLU A 193 -13.97 17.55 -3.91
CA GLU A 193 -14.64 18.65 -3.21
C GLU A 193 -14.56 18.50 -1.69
N LEU A 194 -14.65 17.27 -1.17
CA LEU A 194 -14.54 17.01 0.27
C LEU A 194 -13.13 17.33 0.79
N LEU A 195 -12.09 16.97 0.03
CA LEU A 195 -10.70 17.29 0.37
C LEU A 195 -10.45 18.80 0.36
N ILE A 196 -10.93 19.51 -0.68
CA ILE A 196 -10.80 20.97 -0.76
C ILE A 196 -11.52 21.64 0.41
N THR A 197 -12.75 21.22 0.71
CA THR A 197 -13.55 21.79 1.81
C THR A 197 -12.94 21.46 3.18
N ALA A 198 -12.24 20.33 3.31
CA ALA A 198 -11.48 19.99 4.51
C ALA A 198 -10.21 20.85 4.70
N GLY A 199 -9.81 21.62 3.68
CA GLY A 199 -8.70 22.57 3.73
C GLY A 199 -7.44 22.13 2.97
N LEU A 200 -7.52 21.08 2.14
CA LEU A 200 -6.41 20.65 1.30
C LEU A 200 -6.38 21.47 0.00
N GLN A 201 -5.18 21.89 -0.42
CA GLN A 201 -4.92 22.53 -1.70
C GLN A 201 -4.84 21.50 -2.83
N GLU A 202 -5.18 21.88 -4.06
CA GLU A 202 -5.06 20.99 -5.23
C GLU A 202 -3.62 20.50 -5.46
N SER A 203 -2.60 21.26 -5.02
CA SER A 203 -1.20 20.83 -5.07
C SER A 203 -0.87 19.67 -4.12
N GLN A 204 -1.76 19.36 -3.18
CA GLN A 204 -1.57 18.32 -2.16
C GLN A 204 -2.23 16.99 -2.54
N PHE A 205 -2.90 16.90 -3.68
CA PHE A 205 -3.46 15.63 -4.15
C PHE A 205 -3.57 15.56 -5.68
N VAL A 206 -3.52 14.33 -6.21
CA VAL A 206 -3.86 14.00 -7.59
C VAL A 206 -5.05 13.06 -7.55
N ILE A 207 -6.07 13.34 -8.36
CA ILE A 207 -7.22 12.47 -8.54
C ILE A 207 -7.34 12.18 -10.03
N SER A 208 -7.47 10.91 -10.38
CA SER A 208 -7.60 10.45 -11.76
C SER A 208 -8.67 9.39 -11.84
N GLU A 209 -9.57 9.52 -12.80
CA GLU A 209 -10.55 8.50 -13.12
C GLU A 209 -9.85 7.23 -13.63
N THR A 210 -10.39 6.06 -13.29
CA THR A 210 -9.82 4.76 -13.65
C THR A 210 -10.59 4.09 -14.78
N ILE A 211 -10.00 3.03 -15.35
CA ILE A 211 -10.63 2.18 -16.35
C ILE A 211 -11.70 1.23 -15.78
N ILE A 212 -11.92 1.22 -14.45
CA ILE A 212 -12.87 0.29 -13.84
C ILE A 212 -14.28 0.65 -14.33
N PRO A 213 -14.98 -0.29 -15.00
CA PRO A 213 -16.30 -0.03 -15.57
C PRO A 213 -17.34 0.34 -14.50
N VAL A 214 -18.21 1.29 -14.84
CA VAL A 214 -19.20 1.85 -13.94
C VAL A 214 -20.28 0.81 -13.55
N GLU A 215 -20.53 -0.19 -14.37
CA GLU A 215 -21.47 -1.28 -14.10
C GLU A 215 -21.01 -2.12 -12.90
N HIS A 216 -19.69 -2.30 -12.77
CA HIS A 216 -19.06 -3.01 -11.67
C HIS A 216 -18.91 -2.15 -10.41
N SER A 217 -19.23 -0.86 -10.51
CA SER A 217 -19.17 0.12 -9.42
C SER A 217 -20.46 0.28 -8.62
N THR A 218 -21.41 -0.66 -8.72
CA THR A 218 -22.73 -0.57 -8.07
C THR A 218 -22.58 -0.60 -6.55
N ILE A 219 -22.18 0.53 -6.00
CA ILE A 219 -21.79 0.71 -4.62
C ILE A 219 -22.92 1.52 -4.00
N PHE A 220 -23.72 0.85 -3.16
CA PHE A 220 -24.99 1.36 -2.61
C PHE A 220 -26.02 1.73 -3.68
N GLY A 221 -26.12 0.90 -4.72
CA GLY A 221 -27.12 1.06 -5.79
C GLY A 221 -26.88 2.25 -6.73
N LEU A 222 -25.69 2.87 -6.69
CA LEU A 222 -25.32 3.94 -7.60
C LEU A 222 -24.20 3.50 -8.54
N LYS A 223 -24.36 3.81 -9.82
CA LYS A 223 -23.35 3.70 -10.86
C LYS A 223 -22.42 4.92 -10.78
N ARG A 224 -21.17 4.74 -10.34
CA ARG A 224 -20.19 5.84 -10.18
C ARG A 224 -18.81 5.47 -10.73
N PRO A 225 -18.16 6.36 -11.49
CA PRO A 225 -16.78 6.10 -11.92
C PRO A 225 -15.85 5.95 -10.72
N PHE A 226 -14.84 5.09 -10.84
CA PHE A 226 -13.80 4.93 -9.84
C PHE A 226 -12.70 5.95 -10.05
N TYR A 227 -12.11 6.39 -8.95
CA TYR A 227 -11.01 7.33 -8.95
C TYR A 227 -9.84 6.77 -8.16
N LEU A 228 -8.67 6.80 -8.78
CA LEU A 228 -7.38 6.66 -8.12
C LEU A 228 -7.02 8.03 -7.55
N TYR A 229 -6.84 8.08 -6.24
CA TYR A 229 -6.40 9.28 -5.54
C TYR A 229 -5.01 9.06 -4.96
N VAL A 230 -4.20 10.12 -4.99
CA VAL A 230 -2.87 10.19 -4.40
C VAL A 230 -2.79 11.47 -3.60
N ILE A 231 -2.57 11.37 -2.29
CA ILE A 231 -2.52 12.49 -1.36
C ILE A 231 -1.09 12.62 -0.83
N PHE A 232 -0.54 13.82 -0.94
CA PHE A 232 0.80 14.16 -0.45
C PHE A 232 0.71 14.68 0.97
N VAL A 233 1.31 13.94 1.90
CA VAL A 233 1.43 14.32 3.31
C VAL A 233 2.86 14.80 3.55
N ARG A 234 3.00 16.12 3.61
CA ARG A 234 4.27 16.80 3.82
C ARG A 234 4.03 18.00 4.70
N ASN A 235 4.74 18.06 5.83
CA ASN A 235 4.82 19.31 6.57
C ASN A 235 5.64 20.29 5.75
N ARG A 236 5.05 21.44 5.40
CA ARG A 236 5.79 22.60 4.92
C ARG A 236 6.53 23.22 6.09
N ILE A 237 7.53 22.53 6.62
CA ILE A 237 8.50 23.12 7.54
C ILE A 237 9.85 23.00 6.83
N GLY A 238 10.27 24.08 6.17
CA GLY A 238 11.56 24.19 5.49
C GLY A 238 11.51 24.20 3.96
N GLN A 239 10.78 25.16 3.38
CA GLN A 239 11.35 26.00 2.32
C GLN A 239 11.44 27.41 2.88
#